data_AF-A0A2X3CCF3-F1
#
_entry.id   AF-A0A2X3CCF3-F1
#
_cell.length_a   1.000
_cell.length_b   1.000
_cell.length_c   1.000
_cell.angle_alpha   90.00
_cell.angle_beta   90.00
_cell.angle_gamma   90.00
#
_symmetry.space_group_name_H-M   'P 1'
#
loop_
_entity.id
_entity.type
_entity.pdbx_description
1 polymer ?
#
loop_
_entity_poly.entity_id
_entity_poly.type
_entity_poly.pdbx_seq_one_letter_code
_entity_poly.pdbx_strand_id
1 'polypeptide(L)'
;MSSTAAKRSQGIKPCATSGCRWWTPCASPASQHLSIAAALDAACEVAERAAHATITMQARKGRASYLGERSIGHQDPGATSVLFMVQMLAAAAKSKEIAMVNLVIVSHSARLGEGVGELARQMLINDGCKLAIAAGIDDPDSPIGTDPLKVMEAIESVADTDHVLVMMDIGSALLSAETALDLLDPAIAAKVRLCAAPLVEGTLAATVSAASGAGIDKVIADAMSALEAKRVQLGLPSPTSDAAPAPMLADDGDTKSVSVIINNHNGLHVRPASKLVAALAGFNADLLLEKNGKCVKPDSLNQIALLQVRRNDKLRLLARGPDADAALAAFQALAADNFGESPARNRQRLRQRPKRVEGAALRYPLALIQPLRRLPPMPPASSSACARPLTRRWRILSP
;
A
#
# COMPACT_ATOMS: atom_id res chain seq x y z
N MET A 1 -11.95 -1.97 -71.88
CA MET A 1 -10.84 -1.07 -71.46
C MET A 1 -10.52 -1.36 -70.01
N SER A 2 -9.35 -1.93 -69.82
CA SER A 2 -8.84 -2.51 -68.57
C SER A 2 -8.19 -1.41 -67.73
N SER A 3 -8.40 -1.40 -66.41
CA SER A 3 -7.61 -0.57 -65.50
C SER A 3 -7.43 -1.26 -64.14
N THR A 4 -6.24 -1.81 -64.01
CA THR A 4 -5.59 -2.47 -62.88
C THR A 4 -5.46 -1.55 -61.66
N ALA A 5 -5.97 -1.96 -60.50
CA ALA A 5 -5.57 -1.38 -59.20
C ALA A 5 -4.93 -2.48 -58.35
N ALA A 6 -3.61 -2.58 -58.44
CA ALA A 6 -2.80 -3.54 -57.71
C ALA A 6 -2.78 -3.20 -56.21
N LYS A 7 -3.32 -4.12 -55.38
CA LYS A 7 -3.07 -4.17 -53.94
C LYS A 7 -1.57 -4.34 -53.69
N ARG A 8 -0.90 -3.29 -53.22
CA ARG A 8 0.45 -3.39 -52.64
C ARG A 8 0.35 -4.11 -51.29
N SER A 9 0.52 -5.42 -51.30
CA SER A 9 0.94 -6.18 -50.12
C SER A 9 2.38 -5.76 -49.79
N GLN A 10 2.56 -5.02 -48.69
CA GLN A 10 3.89 -4.89 -48.10
C GLN A 10 4.24 -6.23 -47.43
N GLY A 11 4.77 -7.14 -48.24
CA GLY A 11 5.36 -8.38 -47.76
C GLY A 11 6.59 -8.07 -46.90
N ILE A 12 6.54 -8.49 -45.64
CA ILE A 12 7.71 -8.57 -44.78
C ILE A 12 8.64 -9.64 -45.40
N LYS A 13 9.73 -9.20 -46.03
CA LYS A 13 10.76 -10.11 -46.55
C LYS A 13 11.53 -10.73 -45.39
N PRO A 14 11.69 -12.07 -45.32
CA PRO A 14 12.56 -12.69 -44.34
C PRO A 14 14.01 -12.51 -44.80
N CYS A 15 14.77 -11.62 -44.16
CA CYS A 15 16.19 -11.42 -44.42
C CYS A 15 17.03 -11.87 -43.23
N ALA A 16 17.91 -12.83 -43.48
CA ALA A 16 18.85 -13.40 -42.52
C ALA A 16 19.99 -12.42 -42.19
N THR A 17 19.76 -11.43 -41.34
CA THR A 17 20.83 -10.58 -40.79
C THR A 17 20.57 -10.18 -39.33
N SER A 18 21.44 -10.70 -38.45
CA SER A 18 21.90 -10.17 -37.16
C SER A 18 20.92 -9.38 -36.28
N GLY A 19 20.48 -10.00 -35.17
CA GLY A 19 20.64 -9.57 -33.77
C GLY A 19 20.16 -8.19 -33.28
N CYS A 20 20.11 -7.18 -34.14
CA CYS A 20 19.91 -5.77 -33.77
C CYS A 20 18.55 -5.23 -34.24
N ARG A 21 17.75 -6.02 -34.98
CA ARG A 21 16.43 -5.60 -35.50
C ARG A 21 15.22 -6.20 -34.76
N TRP A 22 15.46 -7.00 -33.71
CA TRP A 22 14.41 -7.45 -32.78
C TRP A 22 13.95 -6.33 -31.84
N TRP A 23 14.78 -5.28 -31.69
CA TRP A 23 14.55 -4.12 -30.84
C TRP A 23 13.98 -2.90 -31.58
N THR A 24 13.70 -3.00 -32.88
CA THR A 24 12.97 -1.92 -33.55
C THR A 24 11.55 -1.94 -32.99
N PRO A 25 11.12 -0.92 -32.23
CA PRO A 25 9.74 -0.86 -31.79
C PRO A 25 8.88 -0.82 -33.05
N CYS A 26 7.66 -1.31 -32.94
CA CYS A 26 6.56 -0.95 -33.80
C CYS A 26 6.32 0.57 -33.73
N ALA A 27 7.25 1.39 -34.21
CA ALA A 27 7.12 2.82 -34.38
C ALA A 27 6.32 3.06 -35.68
N SER A 28 5.10 2.54 -35.71
CA SER A 28 4.08 3.10 -36.59
C SER A 28 3.59 4.41 -35.96
N PRO A 29 3.14 5.40 -36.75
CA PRO A 29 2.59 6.66 -36.21
C PRO A 29 1.43 6.46 -35.21
N ALA A 30 0.78 5.29 -35.21
CA ALA A 30 -0.28 4.93 -34.27
C ALA A 30 0.19 4.65 -32.82
N SER A 31 1.50 4.46 -32.59
CA SER A 31 2.07 4.15 -31.27
C SER A 31 2.32 5.36 -30.38
N GLN A 32 2.11 6.58 -30.88
CA GLN A 32 2.36 7.83 -30.13
C GLN A 32 1.33 8.12 -29.03
N HIS A 33 0.27 7.31 -28.90
CA HIS A 33 -0.81 7.49 -27.92
C HIS A 33 -1.06 6.28 -26.99
N LEU A 34 -0.21 5.26 -27.01
CA LEU A 34 -0.37 4.09 -26.14
C LEU A 34 0.29 4.29 -24.78
N SER A 35 -0.33 3.81 -23.71
CA SER A 35 0.32 3.69 -22.40
C SER A 35 1.51 2.73 -22.49
N ILE A 36 2.47 2.84 -21.56
CA ILE A 36 3.64 1.96 -21.52
C ILE A 36 3.20 0.48 -21.40
N ALA A 37 2.17 0.20 -20.61
CA ALA A 37 1.61 -1.15 -20.48
C ALA A 37 1.02 -1.65 -21.80
N ALA A 38 0.22 -0.82 -22.49
CA ALA A 38 -0.38 -1.19 -23.77
C ALA A 38 0.67 -1.37 -24.88
N ALA A 39 1.73 -0.57 -24.87
CA ALA A 39 2.85 -0.72 -25.80
C ALA A 39 3.64 -2.03 -25.55
N LEU A 40 3.81 -2.41 -24.29
CA LEU A 40 4.47 -3.67 -23.90
C LEU A 40 3.61 -4.90 -24.22
N ASP A 41 2.29 -4.80 -24.09
CA ASP A 41 1.37 -5.86 -24.53
C ASP A 41 1.45 -6.10 -26.04
N ALA A 42 1.44 -5.02 -26.83
CA ALA A 42 1.65 -5.12 -28.27
C ALA A 42 3.03 -5.72 -28.60
N ALA A 43 4.06 -5.40 -27.82
CA ALA A 43 5.39 -5.99 -27.98
C ALA A 43 5.41 -7.49 -27.63
N CYS A 44 4.66 -7.94 -26.61
CA CYS A 44 4.48 -9.36 -26.28
C CYS A 44 3.89 -10.13 -27.46
N GLU A 45 2.84 -9.63 -28.10
CA GLU A 45 2.21 -10.29 -29.26
C GLU A 45 3.16 -10.40 -30.46
N VAL A 46 4.01 -9.40 -30.67
CA VAL A 46 5.03 -9.43 -31.73
C VAL A 46 6.13 -10.42 -31.37
N ALA A 47 6.62 -10.41 -30.13
CA ALA A 47 7.64 -11.33 -29.65
C ALA A 47 7.18 -12.80 -29.70
N GLU A 48 5.91 -13.06 -29.40
CA GLU A 48 5.33 -14.41 -29.43
C GLU A 48 5.23 -14.93 -30.86
N ARG A 49 4.70 -14.13 -31.79
CA ARG A 49 4.66 -14.46 -33.22
C ARG A 49 6.07 -14.67 -33.77
N ALA A 50 7.01 -13.82 -33.39
CA ALA A 50 8.42 -13.93 -33.75
C ALA A 50 9.04 -15.25 -33.27
N ALA A 51 8.84 -15.61 -32.00
CA ALA A 51 9.34 -16.85 -31.44
C ALA A 51 8.71 -18.06 -32.14
N HIS A 52 7.38 -18.10 -32.33
CA HIS A 52 6.72 -19.18 -33.07
C HIS A 52 7.19 -19.31 -34.53
N ALA A 53 7.47 -18.19 -35.22
CA ALA A 53 7.97 -18.25 -36.60
C ALA A 53 9.32 -18.98 -36.73
N THR A 54 10.12 -19.06 -35.65
CA THR A 54 11.42 -19.75 -35.69
C THR A 54 11.31 -21.28 -35.82
N ILE A 55 10.14 -21.87 -35.54
CA ILE A 55 9.94 -23.33 -35.56
C ILE A 55 10.32 -23.93 -36.92
N THR A 56 10.03 -23.24 -38.03
CA THR A 56 10.34 -23.74 -39.38
C THR A 56 11.73 -23.32 -39.88
N MET A 57 12.54 -22.68 -39.04
CA MET A 57 13.83 -22.12 -39.42
C MET A 57 15.00 -22.94 -38.87
N GLN A 58 16.08 -23.00 -39.63
CA GLN A 58 17.34 -23.58 -39.14
C GLN A 58 18.11 -22.52 -38.32
N ALA A 59 18.53 -22.89 -37.11
CA ALA A 59 19.33 -22.03 -36.26
C ALA A 59 20.73 -21.84 -36.86
N ARG A 60 21.12 -20.57 -37.10
CA ARG A 60 22.45 -20.23 -37.65
C ARG A 60 23.39 -19.58 -36.65
N LYS A 61 22.90 -19.22 -35.45
CA LYS A 61 23.67 -18.54 -34.40
C LYS A 61 23.37 -19.11 -33.02
N GLY A 62 24.30 -18.97 -32.09
CA GLY A 62 24.14 -19.42 -30.70
C GLY A 62 24.26 -20.94 -30.54
N ARG A 63 23.96 -21.44 -29.33
CA ARG A 63 24.12 -22.88 -28.99
C ARG A 63 23.21 -23.80 -29.81
N ALA A 64 22.05 -23.30 -30.24
CA ALA A 64 21.12 -24.04 -31.09
C ALA A 64 21.67 -24.30 -32.50
N SER A 65 22.64 -23.50 -32.98
CA SER A 65 23.26 -23.71 -34.30
C SER A 65 24.07 -25.00 -34.41
N TYR A 66 24.53 -25.55 -33.28
CA TYR A 66 25.25 -26.83 -33.25
C TYR A 66 24.38 -28.02 -33.65
N LEU A 67 23.05 -27.86 -33.63
CA LEU A 67 22.10 -28.91 -33.99
C LEU A 67 21.88 -29.02 -35.51
N GLY A 68 22.32 -28.04 -36.30
CA GLY A 68 22.14 -28.04 -37.74
C GLY A 68 20.66 -28.16 -38.13
N GLU A 69 20.34 -29.03 -39.09
CA GLU A 69 18.96 -29.26 -39.56
C GLU A 69 18.02 -29.80 -38.47
N ARG A 70 18.58 -30.41 -37.40
CA ARG A 70 17.78 -30.92 -36.27
C ARG A 70 17.16 -29.82 -35.43
N SER A 71 17.52 -28.54 -35.64
CA SER A 71 16.84 -27.42 -35.00
C SER A 71 15.46 -27.14 -35.63
N ILE A 72 15.22 -27.58 -36.87
CA ILE A 72 13.96 -27.36 -37.57
C ILE A 72 12.87 -28.21 -36.87
N GLY A 73 11.73 -27.59 -36.61
CA GLY A 73 10.63 -28.16 -35.82
C GLY A 73 10.63 -27.74 -34.35
N HIS A 74 11.67 -27.00 -33.89
CA HIS A 74 11.77 -26.52 -32.52
C HIS A 74 11.84 -24.99 -32.47
N GLN A 75 11.13 -24.40 -31.50
CA GLN A 75 11.21 -22.97 -31.23
C GLN A 75 12.62 -22.58 -30.78
N ASP A 76 13.17 -21.49 -31.31
CA ASP A 76 14.50 -21.02 -30.96
C ASP A 76 14.55 -20.53 -29.50
N PRO A 77 15.45 -21.08 -28.66
CA PRO A 77 15.53 -20.73 -27.24
C PRO A 77 15.94 -19.27 -26.99
N GLY A 78 16.65 -18.65 -27.94
CA GLY A 78 17.01 -17.24 -27.87
C GLY A 78 15.78 -16.34 -28.06
N ALA A 79 14.97 -16.63 -29.08
CA ALA A 79 13.71 -15.95 -29.32
C ALA A 79 12.71 -16.16 -28.16
N THR A 80 12.62 -17.37 -27.60
CA THR A 80 11.79 -17.66 -26.43
C THR A 80 12.25 -16.89 -25.19
N SER A 81 13.57 -16.75 -24.99
CA SER A 81 14.11 -15.95 -23.88
C SER A 81 13.72 -14.48 -23.98
N VAL A 82 13.78 -13.90 -25.19
CA VAL A 82 13.35 -12.52 -25.44
C VAL A 82 11.85 -12.36 -25.19
N LEU A 83 11.02 -13.33 -25.62
CA LEU A 83 9.59 -13.36 -25.30
C LEU A 83 9.36 -13.28 -23.79
N PHE A 84 10.02 -14.14 -23.00
CA PHE A 84 9.89 -14.09 -21.54
C PHE A 84 10.34 -12.76 -20.94
N MET A 85 11.44 -12.17 -21.42
CA MET A 85 11.89 -10.86 -20.94
C MET A 85 10.84 -9.76 -21.20
N VAL A 86 10.24 -9.74 -22.39
CA VAL A 86 9.20 -8.77 -22.75
C VAL A 86 7.92 -9.00 -21.95
N GLN A 87 7.52 -10.26 -21.74
CA GLN A 87 6.38 -10.62 -20.87
C GLN A 87 6.59 -10.18 -19.42
N MET A 88 7.80 -10.37 -18.88
CA MET A 88 8.14 -9.92 -17.53
C MET A 88 8.16 -8.40 -17.42
N LEU A 89 8.66 -7.70 -18.44
CA LEU A 89 8.58 -6.24 -18.51
C LEU A 89 7.14 -5.74 -18.58
N ALA A 90 6.28 -6.38 -19.36
CA ALA A 90 4.85 -6.06 -19.42
C ALA A 90 4.17 -6.27 -18.06
N ALA A 91 4.43 -7.39 -17.39
CA ALA A 91 3.91 -7.66 -16.05
C ALA A 91 4.43 -6.65 -15.00
N ALA A 92 5.72 -6.31 -15.07
CA ALA A 92 6.33 -5.30 -14.20
C ALA A 92 5.75 -3.90 -14.45
N ALA A 93 5.48 -3.54 -15.71
CA ALA A 93 4.85 -2.27 -16.06
C ALA A 93 3.41 -2.19 -15.56
N LYS A 94 2.63 -3.27 -15.69
CA LYS A 94 1.24 -3.36 -15.18
C LYS A 94 1.19 -3.29 -13.66
N SER A 95 2.13 -3.93 -12.96
CA SER A 95 2.21 -3.83 -11.49
C SER A 95 2.68 -2.46 -10.99
N LYS A 96 3.24 -1.62 -11.87
CA LYS A 96 3.62 -0.23 -11.60
C LYS A 96 2.63 0.79 -12.16
N GLU A 97 1.59 0.33 -12.87
CA GLU A 97 0.51 1.19 -13.32
C GLU A 97 -0.25 1.64 -12.08
N ILE A 98 -0.43 2.95 -11.94
CA ILE A 98 -1.04 3.59 -10.77
C ILE A 98 -2.52 3.23 -10.79
N ALA A 99 -2.85 2.07 -10.19
CA ALA A 99 -4.23 1.67 -10.02
C ALA A 99 -4.87 2.64 -9.03
N MET A 100 -5.84 3.42 -9.51
CA MET A 100 -6.54 4.37 -8.66
C MET A 100 -7.47 3.60 -7.72
N VAL A 101 -7.40 3.95 -6.43
CA VAL A 101 -8.25 3.35 -5.39
C VAL A 101 -9.04 4.46 -4.74
N ASN A 102 -10.37 4.41 -4.86
CA ASN A 102 -11.26 5.28 -4.11
C ASN A 102 -11.86 4.55 -2.91
N LEU A 103 -12.33 5.29 -1.92
CA LEU A 103 -12.85 4.74 -0.68
C LEU A 103 -14.32 5.10 -0.46
N VAL A 104 -15.07 4.16 0.13
CA VAL A 104 -16.42 4.38 0.65
C VAL A 104 -16.44 4.02 2.13
N ILE A 105 -16.92 4.92 2.97
CA ILE A 105 -17.12 4.69 4.41
C ILE A 105 -18.57 4.33 4.65
N VAL A 106 -18.83 3.14 5.19
CA VAL A 106 -20.15 2.66 5.58
C VAL A 106 -20.24 2.58 7.10
N SER A 107 -21.25 3.22 7.68
CA SER A 107 -21.45 3.17 9.13
C SER A 107 -22.92 3.26 9.53
N HIS A 108 -23.28 2.65 10.66
CA HIS A 108 -24.61 2.79 11.23
C HIS A 108 -24.90 4.21 11.70
N SER A 109 -23.87 4.97 12.03
CA SER A 109 -24.00 6.31 12.58
C SER A 109 -23.49 7.34 11.58
N ALA A 110 -24.39 8.21 11.09
CA ALA A 110 -24.02 9.34 10.24
C ALA A 110 -22.86 10.16 10.86
N ARG A 111 -22.96 10.46 12.15
CA ARG A 111 -21.92 11.22 12.89
C ARG A 111 -20.57 10.51 12.92
N LEU A 112 -20.56 9.18 13.05
CA LEU A 112 -19.32 8.41 13.02
C LEU A 112 -18.73 8.39 11.60
N GLY A 113 -19.54 8.09 10.59
CA GLY A 113 -19.13 8.08 9.19
C GLY A 113 -18.56 9.44 8.76
N GLU A 114 -19.28 10.53 9.06
CA GLU A 114 -18.84 11.91 8.82
C GLU A 114 -17.56 12.25 9.56
N GLY A 115 -17.46 11.90 10.84
CA GLY A 115 -16.27 12.17 11.65
C GLY A 115 -15.03 11.42 11.14
N VAL A 116 -15.17 10.15 10.74
CA VAL A 116 -14.09 9.40 10.11
C VAL A 116 -13.73 10.02 8.76
N GLY A 117 -14.73 10.41 7.96
CA GLY A 117 -14.52 11.06 6.68
C GLY A 117 -13.82 12.42 6.78
N GLU A 118 -14.14 13.22 7.80
CA GLU A 118 -13.44 14.47 8.08
C GLU A 118 -11.95 14.23 8.36
N LEU A 119 -11.63 13.24 9.19
CA LEU A 119 -10.24 12.88 9.49
C LEU A 119 -9.52 12.33 8.25
N ALA A 120 -10.17 11.47 7.46
CA ALA A 120 -9.61 10.88 6.25
C ALA A 120 -9.31 11.95 5.19
N ARG A 121 -10.21 12.89 4.96
CA ARG A 121 -10.01 14.00 3.99
C ARG A 121 -8.78 14.85 4.32
N GLN A 122 -8.41 14.99 5.59
CA GLN A 122 -7.20 15.71 5.99
C GLN A 122 -5.90 14.96 5.64
N MET A 123 -6.00 13.67 5.30
CA MET A 123 -4.88 12.84 4.87
C MET A 123 -4.72 12.80 3.35
N LEU A 124 -5.72 13.26 2.60
CA LEU A 124 -5.65 13.35 1.15
C LEU A 124 -4.61 14.41 0.78
N ILE A 125 -3.67 13.99 -0.07
CA ILE A 125 -2.64 14.85 -0.63
C ILE A 125 -2.95 14.87 -2.14
N ASN A 126 -3.50 15.99 -2.61
CA ASN A 126 -4.04 16.17 -3.97
C ASN A 126 -5.30 15.33 -4.25
N ASP A 127 -5.74 15.32 -5.51
CA ASP A 127 -6.93 14.59 -6.00
C ASP A 127 -6.67 13.09 -6.26
N GLY A 128 -5.66 12.50 -5.60
CA GLY A 128 -5.21 11.12 -5.84
C GLY A 128 -6.15 10.02 -5.33
N CYS A 129 -7.17 10.37 -4.56
CA CYS A 129 -8.16 9.43 -4.03
C CYS A 129 -9.45 10.20 -3.70
N LYS A 130 -10.60 9.66 -4.12
CA LYS A 130 -11.93 10.15 -3.74
C LYS A 130 -12.49 9.39 -2.55
N LEU A 131 -13.36 10.05 -1.79
CA LEU A 131 -13.98 9.50 -0.60
C LEU A 131 -15.49 9.81 -0.59
N ALA A 132 -16.31 8.76 -0.53
CA ALA A 132 -17.74 8.86 -0.29
C ALA A 132 -18.14 8.26 1.06
N ILE A 133 -19.30 8.65 1.57
CA ILE A 133 -19.81 8.23 2.88
C ILE A 133 -21.25 7.80 2.70
N ALA A 134 -21.57 6.59 3.17
CA ALA A 134 -22.92 6.06 3.28
C ALA A 134 -23.16 5.68 4.75
N ALA A 135 -23.78 6.57 5.52
CA ALA A 135 -23.95 6.33 6.95
C ALA A 135 -25.29 6.80 7.50
N GLY A 136 -25.85 6.02 8.44
CA GLY A 136 -27.18 6.23 8.98
C GLY A 136 -28.30 5.89 7.99
N ILE A 137 -29.53 6.01 8.47
CA ILE A 137 -30.76 5.90 7.68
C ILE A 137 -31.56 7.20 7.76
N ASP A 138 -32.45 7.44 6.78
CA ASP A 138 -33.32 8.63 6.75
C ASP A 138 -34.54 8.47 7.66
N ASP A 139 -34.29 8.11 8.92
CA ASP A 139 -35.30 8.02 9.98
C ASP A 139 -34.93 9.00 11.11
N PRO A 140 -35.66 10.11 11.27
CA PRO A 140 -35.41 11.09 12.33
C PRO A 140 -35.57 10.53 13.75
N ASP A 141 -36.45 9.54 13.93
CA ASP A 141 -36.76 8.95 15.22
C ASP A 141 -35.77 7.83 15.57
N SER A 142 -35.24 7.12 14.56
CA SER A 142 -34.24 6.05 14.70
C SER A 142 -33.10 6.15 13.68
N PRO A 143 -32.21 7.16 13.79
CA PRO A 143 -31.22 7.46 12.74
C PRO A 143 -30.05 6.47 12.65
N ILE A 144 -29.98 5.48 13.54
CA ILE A 144 -28.90 4.49 13.58
C ILE A 144 -29.29 3.29 12.72
N GLY A 145 -28.55 3.07 11.64
CA GLY A 145 -28.77 1.97 10.71
C GLY A 145 -27.95 2.12 9.44
N THR A 146 -28.05 1.16 8.54
CA THR A 146 -27.40 1.20 7.23
C THR A 146 -28.41 0.98 6.10
N ASP A 147 -28.29 1.77 5.04
CA ASP A 147 -29.17 1.72 3.87
C ASP A 147 -28.39 1.21 2.65
N PRO A 148 -28.76 0.04 2.06
CA PRO A 148 -28.12 -0.47 0.85
C PRO A 148 -28.14 0.51 -0.33
N LEU A 149 -29.19 1.32 -0.49
CA LEU A 149 -29.30 2.26 -1.60
C LEU A 149 -28.29 3.41 -1.46
N LYS A 150 -28.12 3.94 -0.23
CA LYS A 150 -27.08 4.93 0.05
C LYS A 150 -25.67 4.37 -0.20
N VAL A 151 -25.44 3.11 0.14
CA VAL A 151 -24.15 2.45 -0.11
C VAL A 151 -23.90 2.31 -1.61
N MET A 152 -24.90 1.89 -2.38
CA MET A 152 -24.84 1.81 -3.84
C MET A 152 -24.52 3.17 -4.46
N GLU A 153 -25.29 4.22 -4.13
CA GLU A 153 -25.06 5.59 -4.61
C GLU A 153 -23.67 6.12 -4.26
N ALA A 154 -23.20 5.84 -3.03
CA ALA A 154 -21.87 6.24 -2.59
C ALA A 154 -20.77 5.54 -3.42
N ILE A 155 -20.92 4.25 -3.73
CA ILE A 155 -19.98 3.51 -4.59
C ILE A 155 -19.99 4.10 -6.00
N GLU A 156 -21.16 4.33 -6.59
CA GLU A 156 -21.29 4.90 -7.93
C GLU A 156 -20.64 6.28 -8.04
N SER A 157 -20.78 7.12 -7.00
CA SER A 157 -20.20 8.47 -6.96
C SER A 157 -18.67 8.51 -7.03
N VAL A 158 -18.00 7.38 -6.75
CA VAL A 158 -16.54 7.24 -6.78
C VAL A 158 -16.08 6.09 -7.68
N ALA A 159 -16.95 5.58 -8.57
CA ALA A 159 -16.66 4.44 -9.42
C ALA A 159 -15.75 4.75 -10.62
N ASP A 160 -15.39 6.02 -10.83
CA ASP A 160 -14.46 6.47 -11.87
C ASP A 160 -13.00 6.18 -11.48
N THR A 161 -12.71 4.90 -11.29
CA THR A 161 -11.46 4.37 -10.75
C THR A 161 -11.28 2.91 -11.13
N ASP A 162 -10.09 2.36 -10.85
CA ASP A 162 -9.80 0.94 -11.07
C ASP A 162 -10.43 0.07 -9.96
N HIS A 163 -10.35 0.55 -8.71
CA HIS A 163 -10.89 -0.15 -7.56
C HIS A 163 -11.59 0.79 -6.57
N VAL A 164 -12.64 0.27 -5.91
CA VAL A 164 -13.32 0.94 -4.79
C VAL A 164 -13.19 0.07 -3.54
N LEU A 165 -12.62 0.62 -2.47
CA LEU A 165 -12.49 -0.07 -1.18
C LEU A 165 -13.59 0.42 -0.21
N VAL A 166 -14.43 -0.50 0.24
CA VAL A 166 -15.51 -0.23 1.19
C VAL A 166 -15.02 -0.55 2.60
N MET A 167 -14.94 0.49 3.43
CA MET A 167 -14.64 0.42 4.86
C MET A 167 -15.95 0.41 5.65
N MET A 168 -16.12 -0.55 6.56
CA MET A 168 -17.39 -0.76 7.29
C MET A 168 -17.16 -0.95 8.78
N ASP A 169 -18.18 -0.67 9.61
CA ASP A 169 -18.11 -0.88 11.06
C ASP A 169 -18.47 -2.31 11.49
N ILE A 170 -19.75 -2.62 11.67
CA ILE A 170 -20.22 -3.84 12.34
C ILE A 170 -21.38 -4.45 11.57
N GLY A 171 -21.52 -5.77 11.57
CA GLY A 171 -22.80 -6.47 11.34
C GLY A 171 -23.56 -6.02 10.09
N SER A 172 -24.65 -5.26 10.28
CA SER A 172 -25.59 -4.96 9.18
C SER A 172 -25.02 -4.05 8.09
N ALA A 173 -23.93 -3.32 8.37
CA ALA A 173 -23.20 -2.57 7.36
C ALA A 173 -22.61 -3.48 6.27
N LEU A 174 -22.16 -4.68 6.66
CA LEU A 174 -21.67 -5.69 5.72
C LEU A 174 -22.82 -6.21 4.86
N LEU A 175 -23.96 -6.54 5.47
CA LEU A 175 -25.14 -7.01 4.73
C LEU A 175 -25.67 -5.93 3.77
N SER A 176 -25.70 -4.66 4.19
CA SER A 176 -26.07 -3.55 3.32
C SER A 176 -25.09 -3.36 2.17
N ALA A 177 -23.79 -3.55 2.40
CA ALA A 177 -22.78 -3.49 1.36
C ALA A 177 -22.88 -4.66 0.37
N GLU A 178 -23.11 -5.89 0.84
CA GLU A 178 -23.37 -7.05 -0.02
C GLU A 178 -24.64 -6.83 -0.86
N THR A 179 -25.73 -6.38 -0.24
CA THR A 179 -26.97 -6.05 -0.94
C THR A 179 -26.75 -4.95 -1.98
N ALA A 180 -25.95 -3.93 -1.68
CA ALA A 180 -25.60 -2.89 -2.65
C ALA A 180 -24.81 -3.45 -3.84
N LEU A 181 -23.90 -4.40 -3.62
CA LEU A 181 -23.16 -5.06 -4.70
C LEU A 181 -24.06 -5.85 -5.64
N ASP A 182 -25.12 -6.48 -5.12
CA ASP A 182 -26.11 -7.20 -5.93
C ASP A 182 -26.97 -6.26 -6.80
N LEU A 183 -27.11 -4.99 -6.40
CA LEU A 183 -27.89 -3.97 -7.11
C LEU A 183 -27.07 -3.16 -8.12
N LEU A 184 -25.74 -3.13 -7.96
CA LEU A 184 -24.83 -2.37 -8.82
C LEU A 184 -24.73 -2.95 -10.23
N ASP A 185 -24.33 -2.10 -11.18
CA ASP A 185 -23.88 -2.57 -12.50
C ASP A 185 -22.73 -3.60 -12.33
N PRO A 186 -22.77 -4.76 -13.01
CA PRO A 186 -21.76 -5.80 -12.86
C PRO A 186 -20.32 -5.33 -13.11
N ALA A 187 -20.12 -4.35 -14.00
CA ALA A 187 -18.81 -3.79 -14.28
C ALA A 187 -18.28 -2.91 -13.14
N ILE A 188 -19.17 -2.24 -12.40
CA ILE A 188 -18.82 -1.49 -11.18
C ILE A 188 -18.57 -2.48 -10.03
N ALA A 189 -19.50 -3.41 -9.80
CA ALA A 189 -19.41 -4.40 -8.72
C ALA A 189 -18.08 -5.19 -8.76
N ALA A 190 -17.60 -5.57 -9.95
CA ALA A 190 -16.33 -6.28 -10.14
C ALA A 190 -15.10 -5.53 -9.59
N LYS A 191 -15.17 -4.20 -9.47
CA LYS A 191 -14.08 -3.33 -8.99
C LYS A 191 -14.11 -3.12 -7.48
N VAL A 192 -15.22 -3.45 -6.82
CA VAL A 192 -15.41 -3.17 -5.39
C VAL A 192 -14.77 -4.26 -4.53
N ARG A 193 -14.19 -3.86 -3.39
CA ARG A 193 -13.65 -4.75 -2.36
C ARG A 193 -14.19 -4.35 -1.00
N LEU A 194 -14.71 -5.31 -0.23
CA LEU A 194 -15.15 -5.09 1.15
C LEU A 194 -13.98 -5.33 2.10
N CYS A 195 -13.67 -4.37 2.98
CA CYS A 195 -12.54 -4.45 3.90
C CYS A 195 -12.97 -4.80 5.33
N ALA A 196 -12.34 -5.80 5.93
CA ALA A 196 -12.57 -6.21 7.32
C ALA A 196 -11.76 -5.40 8.35
N ALA A 197 -11.08 -4.34 7.93
CA ALA A 197 -10.24 -3.52 8.79
C ALA A 197 -11.08 -2.66 9.77
N PRO A 198 -10.56 -2.33 10.96
CA PRO A 198 -11.24 -1.42 11.88
C PRO A 198 -11.60 -0.09 11.22
N LEU A 199 -12.86 0.35 11.36
CA LEU A 199 -13.39 1.48 10.59
C LEU A 199 -12.51 2.73 10.67
N VAL A 200 -12.06 3.15 11.85
CA VAL A 200 -11.34 4.43 11.99
C VAL A 200 -9.89 4.31 11.52
N GLU A 201 -9.12 3.44 12.15
CA GLU A 201 -7.68 3.29 11.91
C GLU A 201 -7.41 2.75 10.52
N GLY A 202 -8.22 1.76 10.08
CA GLY A 202 -8.13 1.16 8.77
C GLY A 202 -8.43 2.17 7.66
N THR A 203 -9.46 3.01 7.82
CA THR A 203 -9.77 4.04 6.83
C THR A 203 -8.63 5.04 6.69
N LEU A 204 -8.02 5.48 7.80
CA LEU A 204 -6.89 6.40 7.74
C LEU A 204 -5.68 5.78 7.04
N ALA A 205 -5.34 4.54 7.36
CA ALA A 205 -4.23 3.83 6.71
C ALA A 205 -4.50 3.61 5.22
N ALA A 206 -5.70 3.17 4.86
CA ALA A 206 -6.13 2.98 3.49
C ALA A 206 -6.11 4.28 2.69
N THR A 207 -6.62 5.38 3.26
CA THR A 207 -6.65 6.69 2.61
C THR A 207 -5.24 7.18 2.28
N VAL A 208 -4.28 7.04 3.21
CA VAL A 208 -2.88 7.44 2.99
C VAL A 208 -2.24 6.57 1.91
N SER A 209 -2.47 5.25 1.97
CA SER A 209 -1.92 4.29 0.99
C SER A 209 -2.46 4.58 -0.41
N ALA A 210 -3.78 4.74 -0.55
CA ALA A 210 -4.46 5.06 -1.81
C ALA A 210 -4.04 6.43 -2.37
N ALA A 211 -4.03 7.49 -1.54
CA ALA A 211 -3.60 8.82 -1.97
C ALA A 211 -2.12 8.90 -2.38
N SER A 212 -1.30 7.93 -1.94
CA SER A 212 0.09 7.78 -2.37
C SER A 212 0.25 6.97 -3.65
N GLY A 213 -0.85 6.55 -4.28
CA GLY A 213 -0.86 5.77 -5.54
C GLY A 213 -0.62 4.27 -5.35
N ALA A 214 -0.85 3.71 -4.16
CA ALA A 214 -0.72 2.28 -3.93
C ALA A 214 -1.85 1.48 -4.59
N GLY A 215 -1.51 0.32 -5.17
CA GLY A 215 -2.51 -0.62 -5.68
C GLY A 215 -3.35 -1.27 -4.58
N ILE A 216 -4.53 -1.78 -4.96
CA ILE A 216 -5.59 -2.24 -4.04
C ILE A 216 -5.13 -3.25 -2.99
N ASP A 217 -4.27 -4.21 -3.35
CA ASP A 217 -3.78 -5.24 -2.40
C ASP A 217 -2.96 -4.63 -1.26
N LYS A 218 -2.11 -3.64 -1.59
CA LYS A 218 -1.33 -2.90 -0.59
C LYS A 218 -2.24 -2.04 0.28
N VAL A 219 -3.23 -1.36 -0.32
CA VAL A 219 -4.20 -0.55 0.43
C VAL A 219 -4.97 -1.41 1.44
N ILE A 220 -5.44 -2.59 1.03
CA ILE A 220 -6.13 -3.56 1.92
C ILE A 220 -5.18 -4.03 3.02
N ALA A 221 -3.94 -4.40 2.69
CA ALA A 221 -2.96 -4.86 3.68
C ALA A 221 -2.64 -3.79 4.74
N ASP A 222 -2.49 -2.53 4.32
CA ASP A 222 -2.29 -1.40 5.21
C ASP A 222 -3.52 -1.15 6.10
N ALA A 223 -4.73 -1.21 5.56
CA ALA A 223 -5.96 -1.09 6.33
C ALA A 223 -6.05 -2.18 7.41
N MET A 224 -5.86 -3.44 7.03
CA MET A 224 -5.96 -4.60 7.93
C MET A 224 -4.90 -4.58 9.05
N SER A 225 -3.73 -4.01 8.77
CA SER A 225 -2.63 -3.91 9.74
C SER A 225 -2.76 -2.73 10.70
N ALA A 226 -3.77 -1.87 10.56
CA ALA A 226 -3.87 -0.60 11.30
C ALA A 226 -3.99 -0.76 12.82
N LEU A 227 -4.54 -1.90 13.29
CA LEU A 227 -4.63 -2.20 14.73
C LEU A 227 -3.25 -2.46 15.36
N GLU A 228 -2.27 -2.93 14.57
CA GLU A 228 -1.00 -3.44 15.09
C GLU A 228 -0.20 -2.35 15.81
N ALA A 229 -0.16 -1.14 15.26
CA ALA A 229 0.53 -0.02 15.89
C ALA A 229 0.04 0.23 17.34
N LYS A 230 -1.28 0.13 17.57
CA LYS A 230 -1.87 0.28 18.91
C LYS A 230 -1.52 -0.90 19.82
N ARG A 231 -1.51 -2.12 19.30
CA ARG A 231 -1.11 -3.31 20.07
C ARG A 231 0.32 -3.17 20.58
N VAL A 232 1.27 -2.83 19.70
CA VAL A 232 2.67 -2.61 20.07
C VAL A 232 2.82 -1.47 21.07
N GLN A 233 2.11 -0.35 20.89
CA GLN A 233 2.14 0.78 21.83
C GLN A 233 1.61 0.41 23.23
N LEU A 234 0.64 -0.51 23.29
CA LEU A 234 0.12 -1.04 24.54
C LEU A 234 1.02 -2.13 25.15
N GLY A 235 1.97 -2.68 24.38
CA GLY A 235 2.85 -3.78 24.78
C GLY A 235 2.20 -5.15 24.64
N LEU A 236 1.20 -5.28 23.77
CA LEU A 236 0.54 -6.54 23.45
C LEU A 236 1.34 -7.32 22.41
N PRO A 237 1.35 -8.67 22.46
CA PRO A 237 2.01 -9.49 21.45
C PRO A 237 1.35 -9.26 20.08
N SER A 238 2.16 -9.05 19.05
CA SER A 238 1.66 -8.99 17.68
C SER A 238 1.49 -10.43 17.15
N PRO A 239 0.34 -10.79 16.56
CA PRO A 239 0.15 -12.08 15.92
C PRO A 239 1.08 -12.30 14.71
N THR A 240 1.71 -11.24 14.17
CA THR A 240 2.66 -11.31 13.06
C THR A 240 4.13 -11.16 13.50
N SER A 241 4.41 -11.12 14.83
CA SER A 241 5.76 -10.94 15.37
C SER A 241 6.72 -12.10 15.13
N ASP A 242 6.24 -13.27 14.73
CA ASP A 242 7.05 -14.49 14.66
C ASP A 242 7.79 -14.71 13.32
N ALA A 243 7.63 -13.85 12.29
CA ALA A 243 8.04 -14.25 10.93
C ALA A 243 8.85 -13.24 10.09
N ALA A 244 8.97 -11.95 10.43
CA ALA A 244 9.68 -11.00 9.58
C ALA A 244 10.96 -10.47 10.26
N PRO A 245 12.18 -10.78 9.73
CA PRO A 245 13.38 -10.09 10.18
C PRO A 245 13.23 -8.58 9.98
N ALA A 246 13.84 -7.80 10.87
CA ALA A 246 13.86 -6.35 10.74
C ALA A 246 14.35 -5.99 9.32
N PRO A 247 13.69 -5.06 8.61
CA PRO A 247 14.11 -4.73 7.27
C PRO A 247 15.53 -4.16 7.32
N MET A 248 16.47 -4.85 6.68
CA MET A 248 17.88 -4.46 6.58
C MET A 248 18.20 -4.25 5.10
N LEU A 249 18.85 -3.13 4.80
CA LEU A 249 19.56 -2.97 3.54
C LEU A 249 20.84 -3.82 3.63
N ALA A 250 21.13 -4.62 2.62
CA ALA A 250 22.41 -5.34 2.54
C ALA A 250 23.57 -4.34 2.54
N ASP A 251 24.64 -4.64 3.30
CA ASP A 251 25.78 -3.77 3.53
C ASP A 251 26.78 -3.83 2.38
N ASP A 252 26.39 -3.27 1.22
CA ASP A 252 27.20 -3.31 -0.01
C ASP A 252 27.89 -1.95 -0.30
N GLY A 253 27.96 -1.03 0.67
CA GLY A 253 28.68 0.25 0.57
C GLY A 253 28.00 1.40 -0.20
N ASP A 254 26.91 1.13 -0.93
CA ASP A 254 26.21 2.13 -1.78
C ASP A 254 24.98 2.77 -1.09
N THR A 255 24.79 2.50 0.20
CA THR A 255 23.67 3.05 0.99
C THR A 255 24.01 4.44 1.51
N LYS A 256 23.20 5.44 1.13
CA LYS A 256 23.32 6.82 1.63
C LYS A 256 22.35 7.05 2.78
N SER A 257 22.66 7.98 3.68
CA SER A 257 21.75 8.30 4.78
C SER A 257 21.80 9.77 5.22
N VAL A 258 20.68 10.24 5.75
CA VAL A 258 20.52 11.58 6.31
C VAL A 258 19.78 11.47 7.64
N SER A 259 20.19 12.29 8.63
CA SER A 259 19.48 12.41 9.91
C SER A 259 18.87 13.78 10.10
N VAL A 260 17.67 13.82 10.68
CA VAL A 260 16.96 15.04 11.05
C VAL A 260 16.50 14.99 12.51
N ILE A 261 16.29 16.15 13.13
CA ILE A 261 15.69 16.26 14.46
C ILE A 261 14.21 16.63 14.30
N ILE A 262 13.33 15.88 14.96
CA ILE A 262 11.89 16.11 14.86
C ILE A 262 11.47 17.24 15.78
N ASN A 263 11.00 18.34 15.20
CA ASN A 263 10.57 19.53 15.95
C ASN A 263 9.06 19.60 16.20
N ASN A 264 8.27 18.75 15.51
CA ASN A 264 6.82 18.66 15.67
C ASN A 264 6.43 18.42 17.13
N HIS A 265 5.47 19.21 17.64
CA HIS A 265 5.10 19.19 19.06
C HIS A 265 4.70 17.79 19.56
N ASN A 266 3.92 17.08 18.76
CA ASN A 266 3.43 15.73 19.05
C ASN A 266 4.29 14.61 18.41
N GLY A 267 5.44 14.96 17.81
CA GLY A 267 6.21 14.04 16.98
C GLY A 267 5.54 13.70 15.63
N LEU A 268 5.97 12.60 15.01
CA LEU A 268 5.41 12.13 13.73
C LEU A 268 4.12 11.32 13.97
N HIS A 269 3.06 12.03 14.29
CA HIS A 269 1.70 11.50 14.34
C HIS A 269 1.07 11.45 12.94
N VAL A 270 -0.22 11.12 12.85
CA VAL A 270 -0.90 10.77 11.60
C VAL A 270 -0.62 11.76 10.47
N ARG A 271 -0.89 13.06 10.64
CA ARG A 271 -0.71 14.07 9.58
C ARG A 271 0.72 14.22 9.04
N PRO A 272 1.75 14.53 9.87
CA PRO A 272 3.13 14.65 9.37
C PRO A 272 3.68 13.30 8.87
N ALA A 273 3.22 12.17 9.40
CA ALA A 273 3.57 10.85 8.89
C ALA A 273 2.97 10.61 7.48
N SER A 274 1.70 10.98 7.24
CA SER A 274 1.08 10.89 5.91
C SER A 274 1.83 11.70 4.86
N LYS A 275 2.25 12.92 5.21
CA LYS A 275 3.07 13.77 4.33
C LYS A 275 4.43 13.14 4.02
N LEU A 276 5.05 12.48 5.02
CA LEU A 276 6.29 11.75 4.82
C LEU A 276 6.10 10.57 3.86
N VAL A 277 5.06 9.76 4.05
CA VAL A 277 4.75 8.62 3.15
C VAL A 277 4.55 9.13 1.72
N ALA A 278 3.69 10.14 1.53
CA ALA A 278 3.38 10.65 0.20
C ALA A 278 4.57 11.32 -0.49
N ALA A 279 5.42 12.06 0.25
CA ALA A 279 6.60 12.69 -0.35
C ALA A 279 7.68 11.68 -0.73
N LEU A 280 7.76 10.55 -0.02
CA LEU A 280 8.69 9.47 -0.34
C LEU A 280 8.10 8.45 -1.33
N ALA A 281 6.80 8.52 -1.60
CA ALA A 281 6.15 7.72 -2.61
C ALA A 281 6.68 8.08 -4.01
N GLY A 282 6.79 7.08 -4.87
CA GLY A 282 7.17 7.27 -6.27
C GLY A 282 8.68 7.31 -6.55
N PHE A 283 9.55 7.46 -5.55
CA PHE A 283 10.99 7.32 -5.77
C PHE A 283 11.36 5.86 -6.06
N ASN A 284 12.18 5.65 -7.08
CA ASN A 284 12.78 4.37 -7.39
C ASN A 284 14.03 4.15 -6.50
N ALA A 285 13.79 4.01 -5.20
CA ALA A 285 14.83 3.77 -4.20
C ALA A 285 14.32 2.85 -3.09
N ASP A 286 15.20 2.00 -2.58
CA ASP A 286 14.96 1.26 -1.34
C ASP A 286 15.18 2.19 -0.15
N LEU A 287 14.12 2.43 0.63
CA LEU A 287 14.12 3.38 1.74
C LEU A 287 13.92 2.66 3.08
N LEU A 288 14.72 3.04 4.09
CA LEU A 288 14.53 2.63 5.48
C LEU A 288 14.56 3.82 6.41
N LEU A 289 13.56 3.90 7.28
CA LEU A 289 13.47 4.90 8.33
C LEU A 289 13.87 4.27 9.66
N GLU A 290 14.86 4.87 10.33
CA GLU A 290 15.43 4.36 11.57
C GLU A 290 15.30 5.37 12.71
N LYS A 291 14.89 4.84 13.87
CA LYS A 291 15.02 5.52 15.16
C LYS A 291 15.60 4.56 16.19
N ASN A 292 16.73 4.93 16.80
CA ASN A 292 17.38 4.19 17.89
C ASN A 292 17.59 2.69 17.56
N GLY A 293 18.07 2.37 16.36
CA GLY A 293 18.29 0.99 15.92
C GLY A 293 17.04 0.22 15.47
N LYS A 294 15.83 0.80 15.60
CA LYS A 294 14.61 0.23 15.03
C LYS A 294 14.40 0.77 13.63
N CYS A 295 14.32 -0.12 12.64
CA CYS A 295 14.12 0.20 11.23
C CYS A 295 12.71 -0.19 10.76
N VAL A 296 12.10 0.65 9.94
CA VAL A 296 10.83 0.37 9.25
C VAL A 296 10.90 0.93 7.82
N LYS A 297 10.06 0.42 6.92
CA LYS A 297 9.86 1.06 5.62
C LYS A 297 8.95 2.30 5.77
N PRO A 298 9.27 3.45 5.17
CA PRO A 298 8.47 4.67 5.27
C PRO A 298 7.31 4.71 4.26
N ASP A 299 6.80 3.56 3.85
CA ASP A 299 5.77 3.40 2.82
C ASP A 299 4.35 3.18 3.39
N SER A 300 4.23 3.14 4.72
CA SER A 300 2.98 2.89 5.42
C SER A 300 2.91 3.68 6.73
N LEU A 301 1.75 4.26 6.98
CA LEU A 301 1.47 4.98 8.22
C LEU A 301 1.68 4.09 9.46
N ASN A 302 1.28 2.83 9.36
CA ASN A 302 1.36 1.87 10.45
C ASN A 302 2.82 1.60 10.84
N GLN A 303 3.70 1.48 9.83
CA GLN A 303 5.13 1.26 10.02
C GLN A 303 5.78 2.43 10.74
N ILE A 304 5.48 3.67 10.33
CA ILE A 304 6.00 4.87 10.99
C ILE A 304 5.52 4.94 12.45
N ALA A 305 4.26 4.59 12.72
CA ALA A 305 3.69 4.58 14.06
C ALA A 305 4.42 3.59 15.01
N LEU A 306 5.03 2.52 14.48
CA LEU A 306 5.83 1.57 15.26
C LEU A 306 7.14 2.16 15.77
N LEU A 307 7.70 3.19 15.13
CA LEU A 307 8.89 3.90 15.61
C LEU A 307 8.59 4.80 16.82
N GLN A 308 7.31 5.16 17.02
CA GLN A 308 6.86 6.04 18.10
C GLN A 308 7.68 7.33 18.19
N VAL A 309 7.92 7.99 17.05
CA VAL A 309 8.80 9.17 16.95
C VAL A 309 8.17 10.37 17.68
N ARG A 310 8.93 10.98 18.59
CA ARG A 310 8.55 12.10 19.44
C ARG A 310 9.38 13.33 19.09
N ARG A 311 8.97 14.47 19.64
CA ARG A 311 9.75 15.71 19.57
C ARG A 311 11.16 15.49 20.13
N ASN A 312 12.14 16.07 19.47
CA ASN A 312 13.59 15.99 19.73
C ASN A 312 14.21 14.61 19.47
N ASP A 313 13.44 13.63 18.96
CA ASP A 313 14.05 12.38 18.50
C ASP A 313 14.88 12.64 17.24
N LYS A 314 16.01 11.93 17.13
CA LYS A 314 16.81 11.84 15.91
C LYS A 314 16.22 10.74 15.02
N LEU A 315 15.86 11.11 13.80
CA LEU A 315 15.29 10.20 12.81
C LEU A 315 16.25 10.12 11.61
N ARG A 316 16.62 8.91 11.20
CA ARG A 316 17.54 8.68 10.08
C ARG A 316 16.80 8.02 8.93
N LEU A 317 16.89 8.60 7.74
CA LEU A 317 16.46 7.97 6.50
C LEU A 317 17.70 7.40 5.80
N LEU A 318 17.65 6.11 5.46
CA LEU A 318 18.60 5.43 4.61
C LEU A 318 17.95 5.22 3.24
N ALA A 319 18.71 5.44 2.17
CA ALA A 319 18.25 5.30 0.80
C ALA A 319 19.30 4.61 -0.07
N ARG A 320 18.85 3.72 -0.95
CA ARG A 320 19.66 3.03 -1.97
C ARG A 320 18.93 3.03 -3.31
N GLY A 321 19.64 3.19 -4.41
CA GLY A 321 19.07 3.13 -5.76
C GLY A 321 19.16 4.47 -6.50
N PRO A 322 18.66 4.52 -7.75
CA PRO A 322 18.85 5.65 -8.65
C PRO A 322 18.31 6.98 -8.10
N ASP A 323 17.21 6.93 -7.34
CA ASP A 323 16.59 8.13 -6.76
C ASP A 323 17.00 8.41 -5.31
N ALA A 324 18.05 7.75 -4.80
CA ALA A 324 18.43 7.84 -3.39
C ALA A 324 18.72 9.29 -2.94
N ASP A 325 19.49 10.05 -3.72
CA ASP A 325 19.81 11.44 -3.39
C ASP A 325 18.56 12.34 -3.42
N ALA A 326 17.67 12.12 -4.38
CA ALA A 326 16.42 12.87 -4.50
C ALA A 326 15.47 12.58 -3.33
N ALA A 327 15.34 11.32 -2.92
CA ALA A 327 14.54 10.92 -1.77
C ALA A 327 15.08 11.50 -0.45
N LEU A 328 16.42 11.49 -0.27
CA LEU A 328 17.05 12.08 0.91
C LEU A 328 16.87 13.61 0.93
N ALA A 329 16.96 14.28 -0.21
CA ALA A 329 16.70 15.72 -0.32
C ALA A 329 15.24 16.08 -0.02
N ALA A 330 14.28 15.31 -0.54
CA ALA A 330 12.86 15.48 -0.24
C ALA A 330 12.57 15.31 1.26
N PHE A 331 13.20 14.33 1.91
CA PHE A 331 13.10 14.13 3.35
C PHE A 331 13.65 15.31 4.16
N GLN A 332 14.80 15.87 3.76
CA GLN A 332 15.35 17.07 4.41
C GLN A 332 14.43 18.28 4.24
N ALA A 333 13.89 18.48 3.04
CA ALA A 333 12.98 19.58 2.75
C ALA A 333 11.70 19.49 3.61
N LEU A 334 11.12 18.28 3.72
CA LEU A 334 10.00 18.05 4.63
C LEU A 334 10.36 18.37 6.07
N ALA A 335 11.52 17.91 6.56
CA ALA A 335 11.94 18.19 7.93
C ALA A 335 12.13 19.69 8.19
N ALA A 336 12.65 20.44 7.21
CA ALA A 336 12.79 21.88 7.27
C ALA A 336 11.42 22.59 7.33
N ASP A 337 10.41 22.08 6.63
CA ASP A 337 9.03 22.55 6.67
C ASP A 337 8.21 21.95 7.86
N ASN A 338 8.86 21.35 8.86
CA ASN A 338 8.21 20.65 9.98
C ASN A 338 7.15 19.63 9.51
N PHE A 339 7.43 18.92 8.44
CA PHE A 339 6.51 17.97 7.80
C PHE A 339 5.16 18.61 7.49
N GLY A 340 5.20 19.89 7.08
CA GLY A 340 4.06 20.70 6.72
C GLY A 340 3.10 21.04 7.86
N GLU A 341 3.60 21.06 9.10
CA GLU A 341 2.89 21.63 10.25
C GLU A 341 3.37 23.06 10.52
N SER A 342 2.45 24.02 10.51
CA SER A 342 2.80 25.39 10.91
C SER A 342 3.01 25.46 12.43
N PRO A 343 4.13 26.02 12.93
CA PRO A 343 4.42 26.15 14.37
C PRO A 343 3.46 27.08 15.15
N ALA A 344 2.39 27.60 14.52
CA ALA A 344 1.63 28.74 15.02
C ALA A 344 0.15 28.49 15.42
N ARG A 345 -0.43 27.29 15.30
CA ARG A 345 -1.87 27.10 15.66
C ARG A 345 -2.18 26.67 17.10
N ASN A 346 -1.17 26.43 17.94
CA ASN A 346 -1.40 25.87 19.28
C ASN A 346 -1.04 26.79 20.46
N ARG A 347 -0.86 28.10 20.23
CA ARG A 347 -0.57 29.06 21.33
C ARG A 347 -1.78 29.37 22.22
N GLN A 348 -3.01 29.07 21.80
CA GLN A 348 -4.21 29.61 22.43
C GLN A 348 -4.94 28.69 23.43
N ARG A 349 -4.42 27.50 23.75
CA ARG A 349 -5.00 26.59 24.76
C ARG A 349 -4.07 26.23 25.94
N LEU A 350 -3.02 27.01 26.20
CA LEU A 350 -2.26 26.91 27.45
C LEU A 350 -2.85 27.84 28.52
N ARG A 351 -4.10 27.61 28.92
CA ARG A 351 -4.64 28.18 30.17
C ARG A 351 -5.44 27.14 30.92
N GLN A 352 -4.68 26.41 31.73
CA GLN A 352 -4.96 25.73 33.00
C GLN A 352 -4.29 24.36 32.96
N ARG A 353 -3.16 24.22 33.67
CA ARG A 353 -2.59 22.91 33.97
C ARG A 353 -3.57 22.21 34.92
N PRO A 354 -4.25 21.13 34.52
CA PRO A 354 -5.03 20.36 35.48
C PRO A 354 -4.10 19.87 36.60
N LYS A 355 -4.61 19.81 37.84
CA LYS A 355 -3.88 19.23 38.97
C LYS A 355 -3.37 17.85 38.57
N ARG A 356 -2.11 17.57 38.87
CA ARG A 356 -1.47 16.28 38.57
C ARG A 356 -2.19 15.19 39.37
N VAL A 357 -2.89 14.29 38.70
CA VAL A 357 -3.53 13.12 39.30
C VAL A 357 -2.62 11.91 39.10
N GLU A 358 -2.31 11.20 40.18
CA GLU A 358 -1.56 9.93 40.13
C GLU A 358 -2.54 8.77 40.26
N GLY A 359 -2.42 7.75 39.41
CA GLY A 359 -3.29 6.59 39.40
C GLY A 359 -2.72 5.44 38.56
N ALA A 360 -3.19 4.22 38.81
CA ALA A 360 -2.85 3.05 38.01
C ALA A 360 -3.84 2.93 36.84
N ALA A 361 -3.34 2.97 35.60
CA ALA A 361 -4.14 2.63 34.43
C ALA A 361 -4.03 1.13 34.17
N LEU A 362 -5.14 0.41 34.32
CA LEU A 362 -5.23 -0.98 33.91
C LEU A 362 -5.22 -1.02 32.38
N ARG A 363 -4.20 -1.66 31.80
CA ARG A 363 -4.20 -2.02 30.39
C ARG A 363 -4.85 -3.39 30.29
N TYR A 364 -5.90 -3.52 29.50
CA TYR A 364 -6.43 -4.84 29.14
C TYR A 364 -5.35 -5.57 28.33
N PRO A 365 -4.89 -6.71 28.82
CA PRO A 365 -5.10 -7.91 28.03
C PRO A 365 -6.02 -8.86 28.79
N LEU A 366 -6.92 -9.52 28.06
CA LEU A 366 -7.36 -10.84 28.50
C LEU A 366 -6.09 -11.66 28.68
N ALA A 367 -5.83 -12.13 29.90
CA ALA A 367 -5.03 -13.32 30.08
C ALA A 367 -5.63 -14.37 29.13
N LEU A 368 -4.79 -14.99 28.30
CA LEU A 368 -5.17 -16.20 27.57
C LEU A 368 -5.90 -17.10 28.58
N ILE A 369 -7.21 -17.27 28.42
CA ILE A 369 -7.95 -18.32 29.11
C ILE A 369 -7.36 -19.59 28.54
N GLN A 370 -6.34 -20.14 29.20
CA GLN A 370 -5.89 -21.48 28.89
C GLN A 370 -7.09 -22.38 29.13
N PRO A 371 -7.45 -23.27 28.18
CA PRO A 371 -8.47 -24.27 28.46
C PRO A 371 -8.02 -24.99 29.72
N LEU A 372 -8.92 -25.07 30.71
CA LEU A 372 -8.70 -25.80 31.96
C LEU A 372 -8.15 -27.19 31.61
N ARG A 373 -6.84 -27.38 31.75
CA ARG A 373 -6.28 -28.72 31.94
C ARG A 373 -7.04 -29.27 33.14
N ARG A 374 -7.74 -30.39 32.97
CA ARG A 374 -8.37 -31.12 34.08
C ARG A 374 -7.30 -31.30 35.15
N LEU A 375 -7.42 -30.55 36.25
CA LEU A 375 -6.56 -30.69 37.41
C LEU A 375 -6.85 -32.07 38.03
N PRO A 376 -5.83 -32.88 38.37
CA PRO A 376 -6.04 -33.96 39.32
C PRO A 376 -6.47 -33.36 40.67
N PRO A 377 -7.25 -34.08 41.49
CA PRO A 377 -7.80 -33.53 42.73
C PRO A 377 -6.69 -33.02 43.66
N MET A 378 -6.80 -31.76 44.08
CA MET A 378 -5.85 -31.08 44.97
C MET A 378 -6.03 -31.53 46.44
N PRO A 379 -4.94 -31.76 47.19
CA PRO A 379 -4.96 -31.92 48.64
C PRO A 379 -5.15 -30.55 49.36
N PRO A 380 -5.54 -30.54 50.65
CA PRO A 380 -6.00 -29.34 51.33
C PRO A 380 -4.88 -28.31 51.61
N ALA A 381 -5.34 -27.05 51.67
CA ALA A 381 -4.57 -25.82 51.59
C ALA A 381 -3.55 -25.60 52.72
N SER A 382 -2.38 -25.06 52.33
CA SER A 382 -1.56 -24.24 53.21
C SER A 382 -1.08 -22.99 52.45
N SER A 383 -0.82 -21.96 53.22
CA SER A 383 -0.81 -20.54 52.85
C SER A 383 0.48 -20.07 52.17
N SER A 384 0.32 -18.93 51.47
CA SER A 384 1.35 -17.97 51.03
C SER A 384 2.07 -18.21 49.69
N ALA A 385 1.70 -17.41 48.69
CA ALA A 385 2.63 -16.68 47.82
C ALA A 385 1.85 -15.72 46.90
N CYS A 386 2.01 -14.43 47.12
CA CYS A 386 1.42 -13.36 46.31
C CYS A 386 2.27 -13.14 45.05
N ALA A 387 1.71 -13.38 43.86
CA ALA A 387 2.37 -13.05 42.58
C ALA A 387 2.20 -11.54 42.28
N ARG A 388 3.32 -10.82 42.17
CA ARG A 388 3.35 -9.38 41.85
C ARG A 388 3.27 -9.13 40.34
N PRO A 389 2.47 -8.15 39.87
CA PRO A 389 2.48 -7.72 38.47
C PRO A 389 3.75 -6.91 38.12
N LEU A 390 4.27 -7.14 36.91
CA LEU A 390 5.38 -6.40 36.30
C LEU A 390 4.97 -4.93 36.07
N THR A 391 5.34 -4.07 37.01
CA THR A 391 5.17 -2.61 36.91
C THR A 391 6.38 -2.00 36.23
N ARG A 392 6.21 -1.47 35.01
CA ARG A 392 7.21 -0.54 34.45
C ARG A 392 6.98 0.84 35.06
N ARG A 393 7.76 1.18 36.10
CA ARG A 393 7.92 2.56 36.56
C ARG A 393 8.67 3.34 35.49
N TRP A 394 8.03 4.36 34.93
CA TRP A 394 8.73 5.36 34.14
C TRP A 394 9.25 6.45 35.09
N ARG A 395 10.57 6.66 35.11
CA ARG A 395 11.20 7.87 35.65
C ARG A 395 11.59 8.72 34.45
N ILE A 396 11.04 9.92 34.34
CA ILE A 396 11.77 10.98 33.65
C ILE A 396 12.61 11.63 34.73
N LEU A 397 13.92 11.36 34.68
CA LEU A 397 14.90 12.11 35.44
C LEU A 397 14.99 13.49 34.80
N SER A 398 14.75 14.51 35.62
CA SER A 398 15.29 15.85 35.45
C SER A 398 15.39 16.48 36.84
N PRO A 399 16.36 17.37 37.06
CA PRO A 399 16.59 18.55 36.22
C PRO A 399 17.28 18.24 34.89
#